data_AF-A0A0K2RAY1-F1
#
_entry.id   AF-A0A0K2RAY1-F1
#
_cell.length_a   1.000
_cell.length_b   1.000
_cell.length_c   1.000
_cell.angle_alpha   90.00
_cell.angle_beta   90.00
_cell.angle_gamma   90.00
#
_symmetry.space_group_name_H-M   'P 1'
#
loop_
_entity.id
_entity.type
_entity.pdbx_description
1 polymer ?
#
loop_
_entity_poly.entity_id
_entity_poly.type
_entity_poly.pdbx_seq_one_letter_code
_entity_poly.pdbx_strand_id
1 'polypeptide(L)'
;MLSHVEIIGAGGWPLTEEWQEGPEAYKGTMVKGFPNLFLVTGPNTQASGSLIGVIEAQTKYITKCLDEAVRQERPVIEVTPQAQATFNSGLEKMMERSVYIAGGCHSWYRLGGTGRVVTKWPGSLADFETELEGVVLDDFTFSKASGRSLTMVSG
;
A
#
# COMPACT_ATOMS: atom_id res chain seq x y z
N MET A 1 -3.26 13.89 4.56
CA MET A 1 -4.62 13.77 3.99
C MET A 1 -5.48 12.70 4.66
N LEU A 2 -4.90 11.71 5.38
CA LEU A 2 -5.66 10.72 6.17
C LEU A 2 -5.92 11.11 7.64
N SER A 3 -5.57 12.32 8.07
CA SER A 3 -5.70 12.75 9.47
C SER A 3 -7.13 13.03 9.94
N HIS A 4 -8.13 12.90 9.07
CA HIS A 4 -9.54 13.20 9.36
C HIS A 4 -10.48 12.01 9.16
N VAL A 5 -9.95 10.85 8.75
CA VAL A 5 -10.72 9.61 8.58
C VAL A 5 -10.04 8.54 9.41
N GLU A 6 -10.76 8.02 10.40
CA GLU A 6 -10.29 6.89 11.18
C GLU A 6 -10.47 5.61 10.37
N ILE A 7 -9.35 4.94 10.08
CA ILE A 7 -9.33 3.66 9.39
C ILE A 7 -8.91 2.60 10.38
N ILE A 8 -9.78 1.62 10.60
CA ILE A 8 -9.58 0.51 11.54
C ILE A 8 -9.44 -0.78 10.74
N GLY A 9 -8.33 -1.48 10.96
CA GLY A 9 -8.01 -2.77 10.34
C GLY A 9 -8.55 -3.96 11.12
N ALA A 10 -8.03 -5.13 10.81
CA ALA A 10 -8.31 -6.38 11.51
C ALA A 10 -7.96 -6.26 13.00
N GLY A 11 -8.77 -6.90 13.85
CA GLY A 11 -8.57 -6.87 15.30
C GLY A 11 -8.78 -5.51 15.97
N GLY A 12 -9.32 -4.51 15.27
CA GLY A 12 -9.54 -3.17 15.82
C GLY A 12 -8.30 -2.27 15.77
N TRP A 13 -7.26 -2.64 15.02
CA TRP A 13 -6.01 -1.90 14.97
C TRP A 13 -6.12 -0.63 14.10
N PRO A 14 -5.84 0.58 14.62
CA PRO A 14 -5.92 1.81 13.83
C PRO A 14 -4.76 1.93 12.84
N LEU A 15 -5.02 2.45 11.64
CA LEU A 15 -3.98 2.72 10.62
C LEU A 15 -2.96 3.76 11.11
N THR A 16 -3.39 4.70 11.95
CA THR A 16 -2.50 5.69 12.57
C THR A 16 -1.47 5.03 13.49
N GLU A 17 -1.84 3.95 14.18
CA GLU A 17 -0.93 3.17 15.02
C GLU A 17 0.03 2.35 14.15
N GLU A 18 -0.46 1.72 13.07
CA GLU A 18 0.39 1.01 12.10
C GLU A 18 1.46 1.90 11.45
N TRP A 19 1.17 3.19 11.24
CA TRP A 19 2.05 4.13 10.56
C TRP A 19 2.84 5.05 11.50
N GLN A 20 2.93 4.75 12.81
CA GLN A 20 3.69 5.57 13.76
C GLN A 20 5.16 5.76 13.37
N GLU A 21 5.80 4.70 12.84
CA GLU A 21 7.20 4.72 12.39
C GLU A 21 7.39 5.20 10.94
N GLY A 22 6.29 5.61 10.30
CA GLY A 22 6.24 6.05 8.91
C GLY A 22 5.22 5.28 8.08
N PRO A 23 4.53 5.93 7.13
CA PRO A 23 3.60 5.25 6.23
C PRO A 23 4.29 4.24 5.33
N GLU A 24 3.80 3.01 5.36
CA GLU A 24 4.22 1.92 4.48
C GLU A 24 3.01 1.23 3.86
N ALA A 25 3.20 0.75 2.64
CA ALA A 25 2.22 -0.03 1.92
C ALA A 25 2.93 -0.95 0.91
N TYR A 26 2.40 -2.14 0.69
CA TYR A 26 2.82 -3.00 -0.41
C TYR A 26 2.41 -2.38 -1.74
N LYS A 27 3.38 -2.17 -2.63
CA LYS A 27 3.25 -1.46 -3.91
C LYS A 27 2.58 -0.09 -3.80
N GLY A 28 2.64 0.53 -2.62
CA GLY A 28 1.96 1.78 -2.32
C GLY A 28 0.42 1.71 -2.38
N THR A 29 -0.15 0.49 -2.42
CA THR A 29 -1.58 0.25 -2.65
C THR A 29 -2.25 -0.49 -1.50
N MET A 30 -1.61 -1.44 -0.84
CA MET A 30 -2.25 -2.27 0.20
C MET A 30 -1.46 -2.22 1.50
N VAL A 31 -2.13 -2.39 2.64
CA VAL A 31 -1.50 -2.35 3.98
C VAL A 31 -1.80 -3.65 4.71
N LYS A 32 -0.77 -4.31 5.25
CA LYS A 32 -0.90 -5.51 6.08
C LYS A 32 -1.84 -5.23 7.26
N GLY A 33 -2.71 -6.18 7.62
CA GLY A 33 -3.70 -5.97 8.68
C GLY A 33 -4.92 -5.13 8.28
N PHE A 34 -4.99 -4.64 7.03
CA PHE A 34 -6.13 -3.87 6.52
C PHE A 34 -6.75 -4.58 5.30
N PRO A 35 -7.49 -5.69 5.53
CA PRO A 35 -8.10 -6.44 4.44
C PRO A 35 -9.03 -5.56 3.61
N ASN A 36 -9.03 -5.76 2.29
CA ASN A 36 -9.82 -5.00 1.31
C ASN A 36 -9.59 -3.47 1.31
N LEU A 37 -8.55 -2.96 1.99
CA LEU A 37 -8.15 -1.56 1.88
C LEU A 37 -7.20 -1.38 0.69
N PHE A 38 -7.60 -0.51 -0.25
CA PHE A 38 -6.77 -0.11 -1.38
C PHE A 38 -6.54 1.41 -1.36
N LEU A 39 -5.28 1.81 -1.36
CA LEU A 39 -4.82 3.18 -1.45
C LEU A 39 -4.49 3.51 -2.90
N VAL A 40 -5.00 4.64 -3.37
CA VAL A 40 -4.58 5.25 -4.63
C VAL A 40 -3.74 6.46 -4.27
N THR A 41 -2.57 6.59 -4.89
CA THR A 41 -1.52 7.55 -4.52
C THR A 41 -1.05 7.40 -3.06
N GLY A 42 -0.96 6.16 -2.58
CA GLY A 42 -0.46 5.83 -1.24
C GLY A 42 1.04 6.10 -1.07
N PRO A 43 1.64 5.63 0.04
CA PRO A 43 3.06 5.82 0.31
C PRO A 43 3.93 5.31 -0.84
N ASN A 44 5.01 6.03 -1.13
CA ASN A 44 6.03 5.66 -2.10
C ASN A 44 5.57 5.42 -3.56
N THR A 45 4.49 6.08 -4.01
CA THR A 45 3.99 5.91 -5.39
C THR A 45 4.33 7.06 -6.34
N GLN A 46 4.83 8.20 -5.84
CA GLN A 46 5.09 9.36 -6.70
C GLN A 46 6.36 9.13 -7.53
N ALA A 47 6.20 8.46 -8.66
CA ALA A 47 7.24 8.20 -9.64
C ALA A 47 7.59 9.45 -10.46
N SER A 48 8.77 9.44 -11.09
CA SER A 48 9.11 10.46 -12.07
C SER A 48 8.22 10.29 -13.31
N GLY A 49 7.31 11.23 -13.55
CA GLY A 49 6.34 11.16 -14.64
C GLY A 49 4.97 11.72 -14.25
N SER A 50 3.92 11.23 -14.91
CA SER A 50 2.55 11.67 -14.67
C SER A 50 1.93 10.97 -13.45
N LEU A 51 1.40 11.76 -12.51
CA LEU A 51 0.60 11.22 -11.40
C LEU A 51 -0.69 10.54 -11.89
N ILE A 52 -1.26 10.98 -13.02
CA ILE A 52 -2.42 10.31 -13.63
C ILE A 52 -2.02 8.89 -14.06
N GLY A 53 -0.82 8.71 -14.63
CA GLY A 53 -0.30 7.40 -14.98
C GLY A 53 -0.16 6.48 -13.76
N VAL A 54 0.33 7.00 -12.64
CA VAL A 54 0.37 6.27 -11.35
C VAL A 54 -1.03 5.82 -10.93
N ILE A 55 -2.02 6.72 -11.00
CA ILE A 55 -3.42 6.42 -10.66
C ILE A 55 -3.99 5.33 -11.57
N GLU A 56 -3.77 5.43 -12.88
CA GLU A 56 -4.23 4.44 -13.86
C GLU A 56 -3.59 3.07 -13.63
N ALA A 57 -2.28 3.03 -13.38
CA ALA A 57 -1.55 1.81 -13.08
C ALA A 57 -2.07 1.14 -11.80
N GLN A 58 -2.24 1.91 -10.71
CA GLN A 58 -2.79 1.38 -9.46
C GLN A 58 -4.24 0.92 -9.63
N THR A 59 -5.07 1.64 -10.36
CA THR A 59 -6.46 1.25 -10.60
C THR A 59 -6.53 -0.08 -11.37
N LYS A 60 -5.72 -0.25 -12.41
CA LYS A 60 -5.61 -1.52 -13.15
C LYS A 60 -5.15 -2.66 -12.24
N TYR A 61 -4.17 -2.41 -11.37
CA TYR A 61 -3.67 -3.39 -10.41
C TYR A 61 -4.74 -3.81 -9.40
N ILE A 62 -5.46 -2.84 -8.84
CA ILE A 62 -6.57 -3.08 -7.90
C ILE A 62 -7.64 -3.98 -8.56
N THR A 63 -8.02 -3.70 -9.81
CA THR A 63 -8.97 -4.55 -10.54
C THR A 63 -8.48 -6.00 -10.64
N LYS A 64 -7.20 -6.22 -11.00
CA LYS A 64 -6.62 -7.57 -11.04
C LYS A 64 -6.68 -8.27 -9.68
N CYS A 65 -6.35 -7.58 -8.59
CA CYS A 65 -6.46 -8.13 -7.24
C CYS A 65 -7.90 -8.53 -6.87
N LEU A 66 -8.88 -7.71 -7.26
CA LEU A 66 -10.30 -8.00 -7.05
C LEU A 66 -10.76 -9.19 -7.91
N ASP A 67 -10.32 -9.28 -9.16
CA ASP A 67 -10.60 -10.42 -10.05
C ASP A 67 -10.05 -11.73 -9.44
N GLU A 68 -8.87 -11.70 -8.83
CA GLU A 68 -8.31 -12.86 -8.12
C GLU A 68 -9.13 -13.27 -6.89
N ALA A 69 -9.67 -12.31 -6.14
CA ALA A 69 -10.57 -12.59 -5.02
C ALA A 69 -11.90 -13.23 -5.49
N VAL A 70 -12.44 -12.74 -6.60
CA VAL A 70 -13.64 -13.31 -7.25
C VAL A 70 -13.35 -14.74 -7.75
N ARG A 71 -12.24 -14.95 -8.45
CA ARG A 71 -11.84 -16.26 -8.99
C ARG A 71 -11.66 -17.32 -7.90
N GLN A 72 -11.26 -16.90 -6.70
CA GLN A 72 -11.06 -17.78 -5.56
C GLN A 72 -12.31 -17.98 -4.68
N GLU A 73 -13.43 -17.32 -5.03
CA GLU A 73 -14.67 -17.30 -4.23
C GLU A 73 -14.43 -16.85 -2.78
N ARG A 74 -13.48 -15.93 -2.59
CA ARG A 74 -12.98 -15.47 -1.29
C ARG A 74 -12.91 -13.94 -1.31
N PRO A 75 -13.96 -13.24 -0.86
CA PRO A 75 -14.11 -11.79 -1.03
C PRO A 75 -13.20 -10.95 -0.14
N VAL A 76 -12.42 -11.57 0.74
CA VAL A 76 -11.46 -10.88 1.61
C VAL A 76 -10.06 -11.15 1.06
N ILE A 77 -9.39 -10.11 0.58
CA ILE A 77 -8.00 -10.11 0.17
C ILE A 77 -7.17 -9.25 1.12
N GLU A 78 -6.03 -9.78 1.54
CA GLU A 78 -5.09 -9.08 2.41
C GLU A 78 -3.66 -9.40 1.99
N VAL A 79 -2.80 -8.38 1.91
CA VAL A 79 -1.37 -8.58 1.68
C VAL A 79 -0.71 -9.20 2.92
N THR A 80 0.18 -10.17 2.72
CA THR A 80 0.90 -10.78 3.83
C THR A 80 1.89 -9.77 4.46
N PRO A 81 2.14 -9.85 5.78
CA PRO A 81 3.19 -9.05 6.42
C PRO A 81 4.56 -9.21 5.77
N GLN A 82 4.90 -10.44 5.34
CA GLN A 82 6.17 -10.74 4.71
C GLN A 82 6.32 -10.07 3.34
N ALA A 83 5.27 -10.07 2.51
CA ALA A 83 5.29 -9.41 1.20
C ALA A 83 5.46 -7.90 1.35
N GLN A 84 4.70 -7.27 2.26
CA GLN A 84 4.87 -5.83 2.55
C GLN A 84 6.28 -5.51 3.04
N ALA A 85 6.80 -6.27 4.00
CA ALA A 85 8.15 -6.03 4.55
C ALA A 85 9.24 -6.21 3.48
N THR A 86 9.13 -7.26 2.66
CA THR A 86 10.09 -7.54 1.57
C THR A 86 10.09 -6.40 0.56
N PHE A 87 8.90 -5.98 0.10
CA PHE A 87 8.76 -4.85 -0.83
C PHE A 87 9.36 -3.56 -0.27
N ASN A 88 8.99 -3.16 0.95
CA ASN A 88 9.46 -1.91 1.54
C ASN A 88 10.97 -1.94 1.82
N SER A 89 11.54 -3.07 2.27
CA SER A 89 12.99 -3.18 2.46
C SER A 89 13.78 -3.10 1.14
N GLY A 90 13.22 -3.59 0.03
CA GLY A 90 13.79 -3.42 -1.31
C GLY A 90 13.72 -1.96 -1.76
N LEU A 91 12.58 -1.33 -1.51
CA LEU A 91 12.32 0.07 -1.84
C LEU A 91 13.27 1.03 -1.09
N GLU A 92 13.51 0.80 0.20
CA GLU A 92 14.46 1.57 0.98
C GLU A 92 15.87 1.52 0.39
N LYS A 93 16.36 0.33 0.03
CA LYS A 93 17.67 0.15 -0.61
C LYS A 93 17.77 0.87 -1.95
N MET A 94 16.68 0.90 -2.73
CA MET A 94 16.62 1.69 -3.97
C MET A 94 16.63 3.19 -3.68
N MET A 95 15.88 3.62 -2.67
CA MET A 95 15.77 5.02 -2.27
C MET A 95 17.10 5.58 -1.76
N GLU A 96 17.90 4.81 -1.03
CA GLU A 96 19.25 5.19 -0.57
C GLU A 96 20.17 5.60 -1.72
N ARG A 97 20.04 4.95 -2.88
CA ARG A 97 20.84 5.21 -4.08
C ARG A 97 20.25 6.29 -4.98
N SER A 98 19.04 6.74 -4.68
CA SER A 98 18.31 7.72 -5.49
C SER A 98 18.80 9.15 -5.25
N VAL A 99 18.50 10.04 -6.20
CA VAL A 99 18.80 11.48 -6.09
C VAL A 99 18.13 12.15 -4.88
N TYR A 100 17.07 11.54 -4.32
CA TYR A 100 16.36 12.07 -3.15
C TYR A 100 17.17 11.94 -1.85
N ILE A 101 18.07 10.95 -1.78
CA ILE A 101 18.93 10.70 -0.61
C ILE A 101 20.40 10.98 -0.92
N ALA A 102 20.93 10.42 -2.02
CA ALA A 102 22.37 10.45 -2.34
C ALA A 102 22.92 11.85 -2.68
N GLY A 103 22.06 12.83 -3.00
CA GLY A 103 22.47 14.19 -3.37
C GLY A 103 22.61 15.19 -2.22
N GLY A 104 22.45 14.78 -0.96
CA GLY A 104 22.49 15.71 0.19
C GLY A 104 21.37 16.76 0.20
N CYS A 105 20.35 16.61 -0.66
CA CYS A 105 19.28 17.58 -0.79
C CYS A 105 18.32 17.48 0.40
N HIS A 106 18.36 18.49 1.27
CA HIS A 106 17.39 18.71 2.35
C HIS A 106 16.04 19.17 1.77
N SER A 107 15.39 18.31 0.99
CA SER A 107 14.08 18.58 0.40
C SER A 107 12.95 18.24 1.39
N TRP A 108 11.78 18.85 1.18
CA TRP A 108 10.53 18.62 1.95
C TRP A 108 10.08 17.14 1.99
N TYR A 109 10.59 16.28 1.09
CA TYR A 109 10.18 14.87 1.02
C TYR A 109 10.64 14.02 2.21
N ARG A 110 11.58 14.52 3.02
CA ARG A 110 12.06 13.84 4.22
C ARG A 110 11.07 14.06 5.36
N LEU A 111 10.59 12.98 5.96
CA LEU A 111 9.84 13.08 7.23
C LEU A 111 10.75 13.76 8.26
N GLY A 112 10.20 14.78 8.93
CA GLY A 112 10.90 15.53 9.96
C GLY A 112 11.47 14.57 11.02
N GLY A 113 12.77 14.69 11.29
CA GLY A 113 13.47 13.91 12.31
C GLY A 113 14.04 12.55 11.85
N THR A 114 13.38 11.82 10.94
CA THR A 114 13.82 10.46 10.53
C THR A 114 14.60 10.41 9.22
N GLY A 115 14.42 11.42 8.35
CA GLY A 115 15.10 11.46 7.04
C GLY A 115 14.53 10.52 5.98
N ARG A 116 13.52 9.68 6.30
CA ARG A 116 12.86 8.77 5.36
C ARG A 116 12.03 9.54 4.34
N VAL A 117 12.11 9.13 3.08
CA VAL A 117 11.25 9.63 1.99
C VAL A 117 10.13 8.62 1.79
N VAL A 118 8.91 8.95 2.25
CA VAL A 118 7.76 8.03 2.24
C VAL A 118 6.75 8.30 1.13
N THR A 119 7.03 9.30 0.28
CA THR A 119 6.11 9.76 -0.75
C THR A 119 6.55 9.39 -2.16
N LYS A 120 7.86 9.23 -2.39
CA LYS A 120 8.44 9.06 -3.72
C LYS A 120 8.66 7.60 -4.05
N TRP A 121 8.47 7.29 -5.33
CA TRP A 121 9.01 6.10 -5.95
C TRP A 121 10.39 6.44 -6.54
N PRO A 122 11.44 5.62 -6.34
CA PRO A 122 12.80 5.96 -6.77
C PRO A 122 13.04 5.81 -8.28
N GLY A 123 12.10 5.22 -9.02
CA GLY A 123 12.18 5.01 -10.48
C GLY A 123 11.29 5.93 -11.32
N SER A 124 11.22 5.61 -12.61
CA SER A 124 10.31 6.23 -13.58
C SER A 124 8.87 5.70 -13.43
N LEU A 125 7.91 6.36 -14.07
CA LEU A 125 6.55 5.85 -14.20
C LEU A 125 6.52 4.44 -14.83
N ALA A 126 7.34 4.19 -15.85
CA ALA A 126 7.41 2.88 -16.49
C ALA A 126 7.87 1.79 -15.52
N ASP A 127 8.87 2.08 -14.67
CA ASP A 127 9.32 1.13 -13.63
C ASP A 127 8.20 0.82 -12.64
N PHE A 128 7.38 1.83 -12.29
CA PHE A 128 6.25 1.65 -11.40
C PHE A 128 5.10 0.88 -12.07
N GLU A 129 4.84 1.10 -13.36
CA GLU A 129 3.89 0.32 -14.14
C GLU A 129 4.30 -1.15 -14.19
N THR A 130 5.57 -1.44 -14.45
CA THR A 130 6.11 -2.81 -14.43
C THR A 130 5.99 -3.46 -13.06
N GLU A 131 6.27 -2.73 -11.97
CA GLU A 131 6.04 -3.22 -10.61
C GLU A 131 4.56 -3.65 -10.41
N LEU A 132 3.61 -3.00 -11.07
CA LEU A 132 2.16 -3.27 -10.96
C LEU A 132 1.61 -4.20 -12.06
N GLU A 133 2.44 -4.76 -12.94
CA GLU A 133 1.98 -5.59 -14.06
C GLU A 133 1.29 -6.89 -13.62
N GLY A 134 1.74 -7.51 -12.52
CA GLY A 134 1.29 -8.83 -12.09
C GLY A 134 0.88 -8.91 -10.62
N VAL A 135 -0.12 -9.76 -10.35
CA VAL A 135 -0.50 -10.18 -9.00
C VAL A 135 0.27 -11.46 -8.66
N VAL A 136 1.17 -11.37 -7.67
CA VAL A 136 1.87 -12.55 -7.13
C VAL A 136 0.97 -13.16 -6.06
N LEU A 137 0.31 -14.28 -6.37
CA LEU A 137 -0.73 -14.82 -5.48
C LEU A 137 -0.21 -15.14 -4.07
N ASP A 138 1.04 -15.58 -3.95
CA ASP A 138 1.67 -15.91 -2.66
C ASP A 138 1.89 -14.69 -1.76
N ASP A 139 1.81 -13.47 -2.31
CA ASP A 139 1.88 -12.23 -1.53
C ASP A 139 0.56 -11.94 -0.79
N PHE A 140 -0.50 -12.71 -1.06
CA PHE A 140 -1.84 -12.46 -0.55
C PHE A 140 -2.43 -13.64 0.22
N THR A 141 -3.28 -13.32 1.19
CA THR A 141 -4.22 -14.26 1.79
C THR A 141 -5.63 -13.96 1.30
N PHE A 142 -6.39 -15.03 1.04
CA PHE A 142 -7.77 -14.96 0.60
C PHE A 142 -8.67 -15.71 1.58
N SER A 143 -9.68 -15.03 2.12
CA SER A 143 -10.59 -15.61 3.11
C SER A 143 -12.06 -15.32 2.82
N LYS A 144 -12.94 -16.07 3.48
CA LYS A 144 -14.38 -15.80 3.44
C LYS A 144 -14.66 -14.57 4.30
N ALA A 145 -15.68 -13.79 3.93
CA ALA A 145 -16.18 -12.76 4.82
C ALA A 145 -16.62 -13.40 6.14
N SER A 146 -16.19 -12.85 7.28
CA SER A 146 -16.74 -13.27 8.57
C SER A 146 -18.21 -12.85 8.59
N GLY A 147 -19.10 -13.82 8.74
CA GLY A 147 -20.52 -13.54 8.88
C GLY A 147 -20.75 -12.70 10.13
N ARG A 148 -21.02 -11.40 9.97
CA ARG A 148 -21.64 -10.62 11.03
C ARG A 148 -23.05 -11.20 11.21
N SER A 149 -23.24 -12.02 12.24
CA SER A 149 -24.57 -12.32 12.75
C SER A 149 -25.15 -10.99 13.22
N LEU A 150 -26.01 -10.38 12.41
CA LEU A 150 -26.85 -9.28 12.83
C LEU A 150 -27.83 -9.87 13.84
N THR A 151 -27.50 -9.80 15.13
CA THR A 151 -28.48 -10.03 16.18
C THR A 151 -29.51 -8.92 16.05
N MET A 152 -30.63 -9.21 15.41
CA MET A 152 -31.81 -8.36 15.39
C MET A 152 -32.23 -8.15 16.84
N VAL A 153 -31.95 -6.98 17.40
CA VAL A 153 -32.57 -6.55 18.65
C VAL A 153 -34.00 -6.16 18.29
N SER A 154 -34.94 -7.09 18.47
CA SER A 154 -36.36 -6.81 18.42
C SER A 154 -36.72 -5.93 19.61
N GLY A 155 -37.08 -4.68 19.34
CA GLY A 155 -37.83 -3.81 20.23
C GLY A 155 -39.26 -3.67 19.73
#